data_AF-A0A970P0Y6-F1
#
_entry.id   AF-A0A970P0Y6-F1
#
_cell.length_a   1.000
_cell.length_b   1.000
_cell.length_c   1.000
_cell.angle_alpha   90.00
_cell.angle_beta   90.00
_cell.angle_gamma   90.00
#
_symmetry.space_group_name_H-M   'P 1'
#
loop_
_entity.id
_entity.type
_entity.pdbx_description
1 polymer ?
#
loop_
_entity_poly.entity_id
_entity_poly.type
_entity_poly.pdbx_seq_one_letter_code
_entity_poly.pdbx_strand_id
1 'polypeptide(L)'
;MVGIPGFPELMDGGIITVLNLAIWTNDGFIVENSGVPPDIEVEMLPSEVIKGRDRQQEKAIEVALDELERNPPPKYVRPPYPVRVRK
;
A
#
# COMPACT_ATOMS: atom_id res chain seq x y z
N MET A 1 17.17 -6.35 -11.22
CA MET A 1 16.37 -5.18 -11.61
C MET A 1 14.91 -5.49 -11.30
N VAL A 2 13.97 -4.57 -11.48
CA VAL A 2 12.52 -4.78 -11.21
C VAL A 2 11.68 -4.24 -12.38
N GLY A 3 10.52 -4.85 -12.64
CA GLY A 3 9.60 -4.42 -13.70
C GLY A 3 9.79 -5.11 -15.06
N ILE A 4 8.68 -5.46 -15.72
CA ILE A 4 8.63 -6.14 -17.02
C ILE A 4 8.07 -5.17 -18.07
N PRO A 5 8.92 -4.41 -18.79
CA PRO A 5 8.45 -3.66 -19.96
C PRO A 5 8.14 -4.62 -21.12
N GLY A 6 7.51 -4.10 -22.19
CA GLY A 6 7.20 -4.91 -23.37
C GLY A 6 8.47 -5.39 -24.08
N PHE A 7 8.63 -6.71 -24.23
CA PHE A 7 9.72 -7.34 -24.97
C PHE A 7 9.21 -8.00 -26.25
N PRO A 8 10.05 -8.08 -27.31
CA PRO A 8 9.68 -8.76 -28.54
C PRO A 8 9.37 -10.25 -28.32
N GLU A 9 8.41 -10.76 -29.08
CA GLU A 9 8.15 -12.20 -29.19
C GLU A 9 9.25 -12.90 -29.99
N LEU A 10 9.53 -14.15 -29.64
CA LEU A 10 10.46 -15.02 -30.36
C LEU A 10 9.80 -15.60 -31.62
N MET A 11 10.61 -16.14 -32.52
CA MET A 11 10.15 -16.70 -33.81
C MET A 11 9.16 -17.86 -33.67
N ASP A 12 9.15 -18.55 -32.52
CA ASP A 12 8.23 -19.64 -32.18
C ASP A 12 7.02 -19.18 -31.36
N GLY A 13 6.86 -17.87 -31.15
CA GLY A 13 5.81 -17.28 -30.31
C GLY A 13 6.10 -17.29 -28.81
N GLY A 14 7.30 -17.70 -28.38
CA GLY A 14 7.74 -17.58 -26.99
C GLY A 14 7.99 -16.13 -26.58
N ILE A 15 7.99 -15.85 -25.27
CA ILE A 15 8.29 -14.52 -24.71
C ILE A 15 9.47 -14.64 -23.75
N ILE A 16 10.40 -13.69 -23.82
CA ILE A 16 11.45 -13.50 -22.82
C ILE A 16 11.24 -12.16 -22.14
N THR A 17 11.41 -12.13 -20.83
CA THR A 17 11.40 -10.89 -20.04
C THR A 17 12.79 -10.62 -19.49
N VAL A 18 13.32 -9.43 -19.72
CA VAL A 18 14.59 -8.99 -19.13
C VAL A 18 14.34 -7.77 -18.26
N LEU A 19 14.60 -7.85 -16.97
CA LEU A 19 14.39 -6.71 -16.08
C LEU A 19 15.45 -5.65 -16.42
N ASN A 20 15.05 -4.46 -16.89
CA ASN A 20 15.97 -3.36 -17.25
C ASN A 20 15.64 -2.03 -16.52
N LEU A 21 14.71 -2.06 -15.58
CA LEU A 21 14.28 -0.91 -14.79
C LEU A 21 14.68 -1.10 -13.32
N ALA A 22 15.02 0.00 -12.66
CA ALA A 22 15.35 0.00 -11.24
C ALA A 22 14.69 1.19 -10.53
N ILE A 23 14.26 0.96 -9.28
CA ILE A 23 13.60 1.98 -8.44
C ILE A 23 14.62 2.46 -7.41
N TRP A 24 14.76 3.78 -7.27
CA TRP A 24 15.74 4.41 -6.38
C TRP A 24 15.18 5.63 -5.64
N THR A 25 15.77 5.95 -4.48
CA THR A 25 15.56 7.18 -3.70
C THR A 25 16.91 7.88 -3.49
N ASN A 26 16.93 9.00 -2.74
CA ASN A 26 18.19 9.64 -2.33
C ASN A 26 19.17 8.66 -1.61
N ASP A 27 18.67 7.54 -1.10
CA ASP A 27 19.44 6.52 -0.38
C ASP A 27 19.93 5.38 -1.30
N GLY A 28 19.66 5.45 -2.62
CA GLY A 28 20.11 4.48 -3.63
C GLY A 28 19.00 3.56 -4.14
N PHE A 29 19.35 2.38 -4.65
CA PHE A 29 18.39 1.38 -5.14
C PHE A 29 17.73 0.67 -3.96
N ILE A 30 16.40 0.73 -3.86
CA ILE A 30 15.70 0.45 -2.60
C ILE A 30 14.91 -0.86 -2.52
N VAL A 31 14.50 -1.47 -3.64
CA VAL A 31 13.55 -2.61 -3.61
C VAL A 31 14.15 -3.92 -4.11
N GLU A 32 15.12 -3.87 -5.02
CA GLU A 32 15.64 -5.06 -5.67
C GLU A 32 16.33 -6.00 -4.67
N ASN A 33 16.00 -7.31 -4.71
CA ASN A 33 16.50 -8.36 -3.81
C ASN A 33 16.17 -8.18 -2.31
N SER A 34 15.58 -7.06 -1.90
CA SER A 34 15.32 -6.75 -0.50
C SER A 34 13.83 -6.54 -0.18
N GLY A 35 13.01 -6.17 -1.17
CA GLY A 35 11.62 -5.76 -0.95
C GLY A 35 11.50 -4.41 -0.24
N VAL A 36 10.31 -4.11 0.28
CA VAL A 36 10.06 -2.94 1.14
C VAL A 36 9.76 -3.49 2.54
N PRO A 37 10.54 -3.12 3.57
CA PRO A 37 10.29 -3.59 4.92
C PRO A 37 8.99 -2.98 5.48
N PRO A 38 8.23 -3.72 6.30
CA PRO A 38 7.05 -3.17 6.97
C PRO A 38 7.46 -2.25 8.14
N ASP A 39 6.66 -1.23 8.42
CA ASP A 39 6.83 -0.42 9.64
C ASP A 39 6.47 -1.22 10.90
N ILE A 40 5.54 -2.17 10.77
CA ILE A 40 5.07 -3.06 11.84
C ILE A 40 5.10 -4.49 11.30
N GLU A 41 5.99 -5.31 11.81
CA GLU A 41 6.09 -6.72 11.44
C GLU A 41 4.97 -7.53 12.10
N VAL A 42 4.18 -8.24 11.29
CA VAL A 42 3.05 -9.06 11.76
C VAL A 42 3.05 -10.41 11.05
N GLU A 43 3.50 -11.44 11.76
CA GLU A 43 3.57 -12.80 11.22
C GLU A 43 2.20 -13.47 11.10
N MET A 44 1.91 -14.05 9.94
CA MET A 44 0.71 -14.87 9.70
C MET A 44 0.98 -16.35 9.99
N LEU A 45 0.93 -16.71 11.27
CA LEU A 45 1.12 -18.10 11.70
C LEU A 45 0.08 -19.03 11.06
N PRO A 46 0.47 -20.12 10.37
CA PRO A 46 -0.47 -21.03 9.72
C PRO A 46 -1.55 -21.58 10.64
N SER A 47 -1.22 -21.84 11.91
CA SER A 47 -2.16 -22.32 12.92
C SER A 47 -3.30 -21.34 13.23
N GLU A 48 -3.06 -20.04 13.10
CA GLU A 48 -4.08 -19.00 13.30
C GLU A 48 -4.86 -18.75 12.00
N VAL A 49 -4.17 -18.75 10.85
CA VAL A 49 -4.81 -18.60 9.53
C VAL A 49 -5.83 -19.72 9.28
N ILE A 50 -5.49 -20.98 9.61
CA ILE A 50 -6.41 -22.13 9.47
C ILE A 50 -7.66 -21.98 10.35
N LYS A 51 -7.55 -21.28 11.48
CA LYS A 51 -8.71 -20.94 12.34
C LYS A 51 -9.50 -19.72 11.83
N GLY A 52 -9.16 -19.20 10.65
CA GLY A 52 -9.80 -18.05 10.03
C GLY A 52 -9.36 -16.71 10.60
N ARG A 53 -8.22 -16.64 11.32
CA ARG A 53 -7.72 -15.39 11.89
C ARG A 53 -6.72 -14.71 10.96
N ASP A 54 -6.93 -13.42 10.72
CA ASP A 54 -6.02 -12.55 9.97
C ASP A 54 -5.40 -11.52 10.92
N ARG A 55 -4.20 -11.84 11.41
CA ARG A 55 -3.49 -10.98 12.36
C ARG A 55 -3.06 -9.64 11.76
N GLN A 56 -2.82 -9.57 10.45
CA GLN A 56 -2.43 -8.33 9.80
C GLN A 56 -3.60 -7.35 9.78
N GLN A 57 -4.79 -7.83 9.43
CA GLN A 57 -5.99 -7.01 9.46
C GLN A 57 -6.37 -6.58 10.89
N GLU A 58 -6.30 -7.50 11.85
CA GLU A 58 -6.54 -7.19 13.28
C GLU A 58 -5.58 -6.08 13.77
N LYS A 59 -4.28 -6.20 13.48
CA LYS A 59 -3.30 -5.18 13.88
C LYS A 59 -3.49 -3.86 13.16
N ALA A 60 -3.86 -3.89 11.88
CA ALA A 60 -4.15 -2.68 11.11
C ALA A 60 -5.33 -1.89 11.71
N ILE A 61 -6.39 -2.58 12.15
CA ILE A 61 -7.55 -1.96 12.80
C ILE A 61 -7.14 -1.35 14.15
N GLU A 62 -6.39 -2.09 14.97
CA GLU A 62 -5.89 -1.62 16.26
C GLU A 62 -5.09 -0.32 16.10
N VAL A 63 -4.10 -0.31 15.20
CA VAL A 63 -3.24 0.86 14.95
C VAL A 63 -4.06 2.03 14.39
N ALA A 64 -5.01 1.78 13.49
CA ALA A 64 -5.85 2.83 12.93
C ALA A 64 -6.74 3.50 13.99
N LEU A 65 -7.30 2.71 14.93
CA LEU A 65 -8.09 3.26 16.03
C LEU A 65 -7.23 4.05 17.02
N ASP A 66 -6.04 3.55 17.37
CA ASP A 66 -5.09 4.26 18.22
C ASP A 66 -4.66 5.60 17.62
N GLU A 67 -4.40 5.65 16.31
CA GLU A 67 -4.05 6.87 15.59
C GLU A 67 -5.20 7.87 15.53
N LEU A 68 -6.44 7.40 15.37
CA LEU A 68 -7.63 8.27 15.41
C LEU A 68 -7.84 8.90 16.80
N GLU A 69 -7.55 8.18 17.86
CA GLU A 69 -7.60 8.71 19.23
C GLU A 69 -6.49 9.74 19.48
N ARG A 70 -5.28 9.48 19.00
CA ARG A 70 -4.13 10.38 19.13
C ARG A 70 -4.23 11.62 18.26
N ASN A 71 -4.82 11.50 17.08
CA ASN A 71 -4.93 12.57 16.10
C ASN A 71 -6.38 12.65 15.54
N PRO A 72 -7.33 13.16 16.35
CA PRO A 72 -8.72 13.20 15.93
C PRO A 72 -8.91 14.14 14.74
N PRO A 73 -9.66 13.72 13.70
CA PRO A 73 -9.88 14.56 12.53
C PRO A 73 -10.63 15.84 12.92
N PRO A 74 -10.32 16.98 12.27
CA PRO A 74 -11.00 18.23 12.56
C PRO A 74 -12.49 18.11 12.25
N LYS A 75 -13.33 18.63 13.15
CA LYS A 75 -14.77 18.76 12.90
C LYS A 75 -15.01 19.93 11.96
N TYR A 76 -15.25 19.64 10.69
CA TYR A 76 -15.66 20.67 9.73
C TYR A 76 -17.10 21.11 10.00
N VAL A 77 -17.29 22.40 10.31
CA VAL A 77 -18.62 23.01 10.37
C VAL A 77 -18.98 23.50 8.98
N ARG A 78 -20.07 22.96 8.41
CA ARG A 78 -20.58 23.43 7.12
C ARG A 78 -21.05 24.89 7.28
N PRO A 79 -20.60 25.82 6.43
CA PRO A 79 -21.13 27.19 6.46
C PRO A 79 -22.62 27.21 6.11
N PRO A 80 -23.38 28.21 6.59
CA PRO A 80 -24.78 28.37 6.21
C PRO A 80 -24.90 28.49 4.68
N TYR A 81 -26.00 27.96 4.13
CA TYR A 81 -26.27 28.09 2.70
C TYR A 81 -26.37 29.57 2.30
N PRO A 82 -25.83 29.97 1.12
CA PRO A 82 -25.97 31.33 0.64
C PRO A 82 -27.46 31.65 0.40
N VAL A 83 -27.93 32.79 0.90
CA VAL A 83 -29.28 33.28 0.61
C VAL A 83 -29.29 33.85 -0.80
N ARG A 84 -29.90 33.13 -1.75
CA ARG A 84 -29.93 33.48 -3.18
C ARG A 84 -31.17 34.27 -3.62
N VAL A 85 -32.08 34.57 -2.69
CA VAL A 85 -33.34 35.27 -2.98
C VAL A 85 -33.50 36.50 -2.08
N ARG A 86 -33.95 37.63 -2.65
CA ARG A 86 -34.37 38.82 -1.88
C ARG A 86 -35.76 38.58 -1.30
N LYS A 87 -35.92 38.90 -0.01
CA LYS A 87 -37.24 39.01 0.65
C LYS A 87 -38.03 40.17 0.07
#